data_AF-A0A1U9XCC3-F1
#
_entry.id   AF-A0A1U9XCC3-F1
#
_cell.length_a   1.000
_cell.length_b   1.000
_cell.length_c   1.000
_cell.angle_alpha   90.00
_cell.angle_beta   90.00
_cell.angle_gamma   90.00
#
_symmetry.space_group_name_H-M   'P 1'
#
loop_
_entity.id
_entity.type
_entity.pdbx_description
1 polymer ?
#
loop_
_entity_poly.entity_id
_entity_poly.type
_entity_poly.pdbx_seq_one_letter_code
_entity_poly.pdbx_strand_id
1 'polypeptide(L)'
;LRRARERFNISLPEPVDFVFLKKRHWVEASSFPYFTLLGQSLGSLVLGWEALSSYVPDIYLDTMGYAFTLPLFKYIGGCHVGCYVHYPTISTDMLTRVGDRSATYNNAAFISRSPILSTGKLLYYHLFAWIYGLVGRCSDVIMVNSTWTYGHVVSIWGKKDMTFIVYPPCDTKAFLEIPIKSKNSKPDLETIVSVGQFRPEKDHQLQLKAFYEFLSHKPVREKCQYKLILVGSVRNDEDVNRVESLKQLAAELGIKRHVIFALNVS
;
A
#
# COMPACT_ATOMS: atom_id res chain seq x y z
N LEU A 1 6.77 -3.61 -20.24
CA LEU A 1 5.77 -2.90 -21.08
C LEU A 1 4.45 -3.66 -21.25
N ARG A 2 4.44 -4.92 -21.70
CA ARG A 2 3.20 -5.70 -21.88
C ARG A 2 2.22 -5.65 -20.70
N ARG A 3 2.71 -5.87 -19.47
CA ARG A 3 1.90 -5.80 -18.24
C ARG A 3 1.24 -4.42 -18.00
N ALA A 4 1.87 -3.33 -18.42
CA ALA A 4 1.31 -1.99 -18.25
C ALA A 4 0.10 -1.80 -19.17
N ARG A 5 0.18 -2.30 -20.41
CA ARG A 5 -0.94 -2.34 -21.34
C ARG A 5 -2.06 -3.25 -20.86
N GLU A 6 -1.74 -4.48 -20.46
CA GLU A 6 -2.74 -5.46 -19.99
C GLU A 6 -3.49 -4.98 -18.74
N ARG A 7 -2.80 -4.35 -17.78
CA ARG A 7 -3.39 -3.99 -16.48
C ARG A 7 -3.94 -2.59 -16.37
N PHE A 8 -3.34 -1.64 -17.10
CA PHE A 8 -3.67 -0.22 -16.98
C PHE A 8 -4.15 0.38 -18.30
N ASN A 9 -4.18 -0.40 -19.39
CA ASN A 9 -4.44 0.09 -20.74
C ASN A 9 -3.50 1.23 -21.17
N ILE A 10 -2.27 1.24 -20.64
CA ILE A 10 -1.26 2.26 -20.93
C ILE A 10 -0.30 1.74 -21.98
N SER A 11 -0.18 2.47 -23.09
CA SER A 11 0.88 2.31 -24.09
C SER A 11 1.80 3.53 -24.02
N LEU A 12 3.11 3.30 -23.91
CA LEU A 12 4.08 4.39 -23.92
C LEU A 12 4.29 4.89 -25.35
N PRO A 13 4.48 6.20 -25.54
CA PRO A 13 4.73 6.78 -26.87
C PRO A 13 6.05 6.30 -27.46
N GLU A 14 7.04 6.00 -26.61
CA GLU A 14 8.38 5.60 -26.97
C GLU A 14 8.83 4.37 -26.17
N PRO A 15 9.76 3.55 -26.71
CA PRO A 15 10.38 2.46 -25.95
C PRO A 15 11.18 3.01 -24.76
N VAL A 16 11.33 2.18 -23.73
CA VAL A 16 12.09 2.53 -22.52
C VAL A 16 13.16 1.48 -22.25
N ASP A 17 14.32 1.96 -21.80
CA ASP A 17 15.43 1.10 -21.40
C ASP A 17 15.31 0.70 -19.93
N PHE A 18 15.55 -0.58 -19.67
CA PHE A 18 15.50 -1.13 -18.31
C PHE A 18 16.91 -1.41 -17.81
N VAL A 19 17.33 -0.66 -16.80
CA VAL A 19 18.57 -0.91 -16.06
C VAL A 19 18.23 -1.71 -14.79
N PHE A 20 18.65 -2.96 -14.75
CA PHE A 20 18.39 -3.86 -13.61
C PHE A 20 19.52 -3.78 -12.59
N LEU A 21 19.18 -3.32 -11.39
CA LEU A 21 20.10 -3.20 -10.25
C LEU A 21 20.22 -4.53 -9.49
N LYS A 22 21.41 -4.84 -8.98
CA LYS A 22 21.73 -6.10 -8.30
C LYS A 22 21.57 -6.02 -6.79
N LYS A 23 21.63 -4.82 -6.20
CA LYS A 23 21.66 -4.62 -4.74
C LYS A 23 20.27 -4.44 -4.10
N ARG A 24 19.21 -4.93 -4.74
CA ARG A 24 17.82 -4.81 -4.24
C ARG A 24 17.61 -5.39 -2.84
N HIS A 25 18.36 -6.41 -2.44
CA HIS A 25 18.25 -7.02 -1.11
C HIS A 25 18.52 -6.02 0.04
N TRP A 26 19.21 -4.90 -0.22
CA TRP A 26 19.45 -3.85 0.77
C TRP A 26 18.21 -3.01 1.09
N VAL A 27 17.14 -3.11 0.31
CA VAL A 27 15.88 -2.40 0.58
C VAL A 27 14.76 -3.35 1.01
N GLU A 28 15.05 -4.62 1.24
CA GLU A 28 14.10 -5.62 1.70
C GLU A 28 14.01 -5.65 3.23
N ALA A 29 12.79 -5.71 3.78
CA ALA A 29 12.57 -5.67 5.23
C ALA A 29 13.20 -6.87 5.95
N SER A 30 13.28 -8.03 5.30
CA SER A 30 13.93 -9.24 5.81
C SER A 30 15.41 -9.06 6.14
N SER A 31 16.08 -8.11 5.48
CA SER A 31 17.49 -7.79 5.75
C SER A 31 17.71 -7.01 7.05
N PHE A 32 16.64 -6.45 7.64
CA PHE A 32 16.72 -5.59 8.82
C PHE A 32 15.69 -5.98 9.89
N PRO A 33 16.00 -7.00 10.72
CA PRO A 33 15.09 -7.44 11.79
C PRO A 33 14.88 -6.38 12.89
N TYR A 34 15.82 -5.45 13.03
CA TYR A 34 15.75 -4.31 13.94
C TYR A 34 15.97 -3.01 13.18
N PHE A 35 15.34 -1.91 13.63
CA PHE A 35 15.45 -0.59 13.00
C PHE A 35 15.18 -0.58 11.49
N THR A 36 14.20 -1.36 11.05
CA THR A 36 13.91 -1.62 9.63
C THR A 36 13.79 -0.35 8.79
N LEU A 37 13.14 0.71 9.29
CA LEU A 37 13.01 1.99 8.57
C LEU A 37 14.38 2.61 8.26
N LEU A 38 15.28 2.68 9.23
CA LEU A 38 16.62 3.20 9.05
C LEU A 38 17.45 2.28 8.15
N GLY A 39 17.39 0.97 8.37
CA GLY A 39 18.08 -0.02 7.56
C GLY A 39 17.73 0.07 6.08
N GLN A 40 16.43 0.07 5.75
CA GLN A 40 15.97 0.22 4.36
C GLN A 40 16.31 1.60 3.79
N SER A 41 16.27 2.66 4.60
CA SER A 41 16.65 4.01 4.16
C SER A 41 18.12 4.10 3.79
N LEU A 42 19.01 3.52 4.60
CA LEU A 42 20.45 3.44 4.31
C LEU A 42 20.73 2.51 3.13
N GLY A 43 20.06 1.36 3.06
CA GLY A 43 20.17 0.44 1.94
C GLY A 43 19.70 1.06 0.62
N SER A 44 18.75 1.98 0.66
CA SER A 44 18.34 2.74 -0.53
C SER A 44 19.44 3.65 -1.06
N LEU A 45 20.37 4.14 -0.22
CA LEU A 45 21.55 4.88 -0.69
C LEU A 45 22.51 3.97 -1.46
N VAL A 46 22.71 2.73 -0.99
CA VAL A 46 23.55 1.74 -1.68
C VAL A 46 22.97 1.40 -3.05
N LEU A 47 21.66 1.21 -3.12
CA LEU A 47 20.94 0.95 -4.37
C LEU A 47 20.93 2.17 -5.29
N GLY A 48 20.71 3.37 -4.73
CA GLY A 48 20.77 4.63 -5.45
C GLY A 48 22.16 4.91 -6.02
N TRP A 49 23.22 4.56 -5.28
CA TRP A 49 24.60 4.69 -5.76
C TRP A 49 24.89 3.75 -6.93
N GLU A 50 24.41 2.50 -6.85
CA GLU A 50 24.48 1.56 -7.98
C GLU A 50 23.77 2.12 -9.22
N ALA A 51 22.59 2.70 -9.04
CA ALA A 51 21.83 3.32 -10.12
C ALA A 51 22.58 4.52 -10.73
N LEU A 52 23.06 5.45 -9.89
CA LEU A 52 23.77 6.65 -10.33
C LEU A 52 25.08 6.30 -11.04
N SER A 53 25.79 5.26 -10.58
CA SER A 53 27.01 4.77 -11.23
C SER A 53 26.74 4.09 -12.58
N SER A 54 25.51 3.61 -12.78
CA SER A 54 25.09 2.95 -14.03
C SER A 54 24.59 3.97 -15.06
N TYR A 55 23.85 4.98 -14.60
CA TYR A 55 23.29 6.03 -15.43
C TYR A 55 23.03 7.30 -14.60
N VAL A 56 23.53 8.44 -15.07
CA VAL A 56 23.27 9.75 -14.46
C VAL A 56 22.19 10.47 -15.26
N PRO A 57 20.95 10.58 -14.74
CA PRO A 57 19.86 11.25 -15.47
C PRO A 57 19.87 12.76 -15.27
N ASP A 58 19.25 13.51 -16.19
CA ASP A 58 18.95 14.92 -15.96
C ASP A 58 17.84 15.10 -14.90
N ILE A 59 16.85 14.20 -14.92
CA ILE A 59 15.71 14.18 -14.00
C ILE A 59 15.60 12.81 -13.33
N TYR A 60 15.60 12.81 -12.00
CA TYR A 60 15.38 11.63 -11.17
C TYR A 60 14.01 11.69 -10.51
N LEU A 61 13.22 10.62 -10.63
CA LEU A 61 11.91 10.49 -10.00
C LEU A 61 11.85 9.26 -9.09
N ASP A 62 11.68 9.47 -7.78
CA ASP A 62 11.41 8.38 -6.84
C ASP A 62 9.91 8.08 -6.76
N THR A 63 9.52 6.88 -7.17
CA THR A 63 8.14 6.37 -7.05
C THR A 63 8.03 5.17 -6.10
N MET A 64 9.13 4.80 -5.44
CA MET A 64 9.21 3.60 -4.59
C MET A 64 9.21 3.94 -3.09
N GLY A 65 9.36 5.23 -2.74
CA GLY A 65 9.40 5.69 -1.35
C GLY A 65 10.81 5.61 -0.75
N TYR A 66 11.83 5.72 -1.59
CA TYR A 66 13.24 5.75 -1.20
C TYR A 66 13.75 7.19 -1.09
N ALA A 67 13.12 8.00 -0.23
CA ALA A 67 13.40 9.43 -0.11
C ALA A 67 14.89 9.78 0.14
N PHE A 68 15.67 8.87 0.73
CA PHE A 68 17.11 9.06 0.98
C PHE A 68 17.94 9.11 -0.32
N THR A 69 17.41 8.59 -1.43
CA THR A 69 18.04 8.72 -2.75
C THR A 69 17.96 10.14 -3.30
N LEU A 70 16.98 10.94 -2.88
CA LEU A 70 16.79 12.31 -3.40
C LEU A 70 18.02 13.21 -3.22
N PRO A 71 18.61 13.37 -2.02
CA PRO A 71 19.84 14.16 -1.87
C PRO A 71 21.02 13.55 -2.63
N LEU A 72 21.09 12.23 -2.75
CA LEU A 72 22.16 11.55 -3.47
C LEU A 72 22.14 11.96 -4.97
N PHE A 73 20.99 11.82 -5.63
CA PHE A 73 20.84 12.22 -7.04
C PHE A 73 20.97 13.73 -7.24
N LYS A 74 20.45 14.54 -6.32
CA LYS A 74 20.52 16.00 -6.44
C LYS A 74 21.94 16.54 -6.34
N TYR A 75 22.65 16.17 -5.28
CA TYR A 75 23.93 16.80 -4.95
C TYR A 75 25.13 16.08 -5.54
N ILE A 76 25.06 14.74 -5.69
CA ILE A 76 26.15 13.98 -6.31
C ILE A 76 25.90 13.81 -7.80
N GLY A 77 24.66 13.47 -8.18
CA GLY A 77 24.28 13.29 -9.58
C GLY A 77 24.05 14.59 -10.36
N GLY A 78 23.89 15.73 -9.66
CA GLY A 78 23.53 17.00 -10.30
C GLY A 78 22.13 17.02 -10.92
N CYS A 79 21.27 16.05 -10.56
CA CYS A 79 19.94 15.88 -11.17
C CYS A 79 18.92 16.87 -10.60
N HIS A 80 17.90 17.20 -11.41
CA HIS A 80 16.62 17.65 -10.86
C HIS A 80 15.89 16.44 -10.25
N VAL A 81 15.36 16.58 -9.04
CA VAL A 81 14.79 15.43 -8.32
C VAL A 81 13.33 15.68 -7.97
N GLY A 82 12.49 14.69 -8.23
CA GLY A 82 11.08 14.68 -7.86
C GLY A 82 10.69 13.36 -7.23
N CYS A 83 9.49 13.31 -6.63
CA CYS A 83 8.97 12.05 -6.09
C CYS A 83 7.45 11.95 -6.21
N TYR A 84 6.96 10.72 -6.26
CA TYR A 84 5.54 10.40 -6.14
C TYR A 84 5.31 9.49 -4.93
N VAL A 85 4.79 10.06 -3.86
CA VAL A 85 4.62 9.39 -2.56
C VAL A 85 3.22 8.80 -2.47
N HIS A 86 3.15 7.47 -2.39
CA HIS A 86 1.91 6.73 -2.13
C HIS A 86 1.61 6.56 -0.65
N TYR A 87 2.63 6.25 0.14
CA TYR A 87 2.62 6.16 1.59
C TYR A 87 3.97 6.67 2.09
N PRO A 88 4.00 7.60 3.07
CA PRO A 88 5.27 8.10 3.59
C PRO A 88 5.98 7.01 4.39
N THR A 89 7.31 6.98 4.35
CA THR A 89 8.13 6.00 5.09
C THR A 89 7.87 6.04 6.60
N ILE A 90 7.56 7.24 7.11
CA ILE A 90 7.04 7.47 8.46
C ILE A 90 5.92 8.52 8.40
N SER A 91 4.83 8.30 9.13
CA SER A 91 3.69 9.21 9.21
C SER A 91 3.54 9.82 10.60
N THR A 92 2.81 10.94 10.73
CA THR A 92 2.50 11.52 12.05
C THR A 92 1.62 10.58 12.87
N ASP A 93 0.76 9.78 12.23
CA ASP A 93 0.00 8.72 12.90
C ASP A 93 0.91 7.71 13.59
N MET A 94 2.05 7.34 12.99
CA MET A 94 3.01 6.45 13.63
C MET A 94 3.67 7.08 14.86
N LEU A 95 3.92 8.40 14.83
CA LEU A 95 4.44 9.14 15.98
C LEU A 95 3.41 9.19 17.11
N THR A 96 2.17 9.57 16.80
CA THR A 96 1.06 9.62 17.75
C THR A 96 0.77 8.24 18.34
N ARG A 97 0.72 7.17 17.53
CA ARG A 97 0.43 5.81 18.00
C ARG A 97 1.46 5.25 18.98
N VAL A 98 2.74 5.56 18.79
CA VAL A 98 3.80 5.15 19.74
C VAL A 98 3.69 5.97 21.02
N GLY A 99 3.33 7.25 20.93
CA GLY A 99 2.98 8.09 22.09
C GLY A 99 1.81 7.51 22.89
N ASP A 100 0.75 7.08 22.19
CA ASP A 100 -0.49 6.54 22.76
C ASP A 100 -0.39 5.06 23.19
N ARG A 101 0.74 4.39 22.93
CA ARG A 101 1.01 2.97 23.27
C ARG A 101 -0.03 1.97 22.71
N SER A 102 -0.67 2.28 21.59
CA SER A 102 -1.65 1.38 20.95
C SER A 102 -0.97 0.17 20.28
N ALA A 103 -1.55 -1.03 20.45
CA ALA A 103 -1.07 -2.27 19.83
C ALA A 103 -1.82 -2.52 18.51
N THR A 104 -1.09 -2.73 17.41
CA THR A 104 -1.62 -3.08 16.08
C THR A 104 -0.53 -3.81 15.28
N TYR A 105 -0.80 -4.29 14.07
CA TYR A 105 0.10 -5.08 13.20
C TYR A 105 1.57 -4.61 13.12
N ASN A 106 1.85 -3.31 13.26
CA ASN A 106 3.21 -2.73 13.19
C ASN A 106 3.87 -2.47 14.56
N ASN A 107 3.20 -2.78 15.68
CA ASN A 107 3.73 -2.59 17.02
C ASN A 107 3.67 -3.92 17.79
N ALA A 108 4.80 -4.61 17.88
CA ALA A 108 4.90 -5.87 18.61
C ALA A 108 4.45 -5.67 20.07
N ALA A 109 3.57 -6.56 20.55
CA ALA A 109 2.99 -6.48 21.89
C ALA A 109 4.03 -6.50 23.03
N PHE A 110 5.26 -6.92 22.76
CA PHE A 110 6.37 -6.86 23.71
C PHE A 110 6.92 -5.43 23.91
N ILE A 111 6.94 -4.61 22.86
CA ILE A 111 7.43 -3.22 22.92
C ILE A 111 6.41 -2.33 23.65
N SER A 112 5.10 -2.57 23.44
CA SER A 112 4.04 -1.80 24.11
C SER A 112 3.94 -2.05 25.62
N ARG A 113 4.54 -3.12 26.14
CA ARG A 113 4.53 -3.48 27.57
C ARG A 113 5.71 -2.91 28.37
N SER A 114 6.75 -2.39 27.71
CA SER A 114 7.94 -1.82 28.38
C SER A 114 8.00 -0.29 28.16
N PRO A 115 7.93 0.51 29.25
CA PRO A 115 8.02 1.97 29.16
C PRO A 115 9.33 2.46 28.54
N ILE A 116 10.46 1.81 28.86
CA ILE A 116 11.80 2.20 28.38
C ILE A 116 11.94 1.93 26.88
N LEU A 117 11.47 0.77 26.42
CA LEU A 117 11.52 0.41 25.00
C LEU A 117 10.56 1.26 24.16
N SER A 118 9.41 1.63 24.73
CA SER A 118 8.47 2.56 24.08
C SER A 118 9.06 3.96 23.95
N THR A 119 9.69 4.50 25.00
CA THR A 119 10.36 5.81 24.96
C THR A 119 11.54 5.80 23.98
N GLY A 120 12.37 4.75 23.99
CA GLY A 120 13.47 4.60 23.04
C GLY A 120 13.01 4.53 21.59
N LYS A 121 11.91 3.79 21.31
CA LYS A 121 11.30 3.72 19.98
C LYS A 121 10.72 5.07 19.55
N LEU A 122 10.12 5.82 20.46
CA LEU A 122 9.60 7.16 20.19
C LEU A 122 10.72 8.13 19.83
N LEU A 123 11.81 8.16 20.60
CA LEU A 123 13.00 8.96 20.27
C LEU A 123 13.57 8.59 18.91
N TYR A 124 13.69 7.29 18.61
CA TYR A 124 14.11 6.81 17.31
C TYR A 124 13.20 7.30 16.19
N TYR A 125 11.88 7.22 16.35
CA TYR A 125 10.92 7.67 15.33
C TYR A 125 10.94 9.18 15.13
N HIS A 126 11.08 9.98 16.20
CA HIS A 126 11.22 11.43 16.05
C HIS A 126 12.51 11.81 15.34
N LEU A 127 13.64 11.20 15.71
CA LEU A 127 14.91 11.42 15.04
C LEU A 127 14.83 11.01 13.56
N PHE A 128 14.26 9.85 13.28
CA PHE A 128 14.06 9.37 11.91
C PHE A 128 13.13 10.28 11.12
N ALA A 129 12.00 10.73 11.69
CA ALA A 129 11.09 11.67 11.05
C ALA A 129 11.77 13.01 10.72
N TRP A 130 12.63 13.50 11.61
CA TRP A 130 13.41 14.70 11.36
C TRP A 130 14.37 14.52 10.18
N ILE A 131 15.15 13.44 10.14
CA ILE A 131 16.05 13.11 9.01
C ILE A 131 15.24 12.92 7.72
N TYR A 132 14.13 12.18 7.78
CA TYR A 132 13.22 11.95 6.66
C TYR A 132 12.67 13.27 6.10
N GLY A 133 12.34 14.21 6.97
CA GLY A 133 11.96 15.57 6.58
C GLY A 133 13.09 16.33 5.87
N LEU A 134 14.33 16.20 6.33
CA LEU A 134 15.49 16.85 5.68
C LEU A 134 15.74 16.29 4.28
N VAL A 135 15.78 14.96 4.11
CA VAL A 135 16.02 14.35 2.80
C VAL A 135 14.87 14.63 1.82
N GLY A 136 13.63 14.63 2.31
CA GLY A 136 12.45 14.95 1.50
C GLY A 136 12.44 16.39 0.99
N ARG A 137 12.97 17.35 1.76
CA ARG A 137 13.08 18.77 1.36
C ARG A 137 13.98 18.97 0.13
N CYS A 138 14.86 18.03 -0.18
CA CYS A 138 15.72 18.09 -1.36
C CYS A 138 14.92 17.98 -2.67
N SER A 139 13.69 17.44 -2.64
CA SER A 139 12.84 17.30 -3.82
C SER A 139 12.42 18.63 -4.43
N ASP A 140 12.64 18.84 -5.72
CA ASP A 140 12.19 20.02 -6.46
C ASP A 140 10.66 20.02 -6.63
N VAL A 141 10.07 18.84 -6.87
CA VAL A 141 8.62 18.65 -6.98
C VAL A 141 8.19 17.40 -6.22
N ILE A 142 7.18 17.54 -5.38
CA ILE A 142 6.64 16.45 -4.55
C ILE A 142 5.21 16.18 -4.99
N MET A 143 4.95 14.99 -5.51
CA MET A 143 3.60 14.55 -5.85
C MET A 143 3.11 13.55 -4.80
N VAL A 144 1.85 13.66 -4.39
CA VAL A 144 1.23 12.77 -3.40
C VAL A 144 -0.11 12.24 -3.88
N ASN A 145 -0.41 10.98 -3.59
CA ASN A 145 -1.60 10.29 -4.12
C ASN A 145 -2.94 10.66 -3.44
N SER A 146 -2.91 11.40 -2.33
CA SER A 146 -4.10 11.70 -1.53
C SER A 146 -3.91 12.92 -0.63
N THR A 147 -5.03 13.44 -0.13
CA THR A 147 -5.07 14.48 0.91
C THR A 147 -4.47 14.01 2.24
N TRP A 148 -4.63 12.73 2.58
CA TRP A 148 -4.02 12.14 3.76
C TRP A 148 -2.49 12.15 3.65
N THR A 149 -1.96 11.64 2.53
CA THR A 149 -0.50 11.63 2.27
C THR A 149 0.07 13.05 2.23
N TYR A 150 -0.66 13.98 1.61
CA TYR A 150 -0.32 15.41 1.61
C TYR A 150 -0.10 15.96 3.01
N GLY A 151 -1.05 15.73 3.92
CA GLY A 151 -0.96 16.22 5.31
C GLY A 151 0.30 15.73 6.02
N HIS A 152 0.62 14.44 5.90
CA HIS A 152 1.82 13.84 6.51
C HIS A 152 3.10 14.38 5.90
N VAL A 153 3.19 14.42 4.57
CA VAL A 153 4.38 14.90 3.86
C VAL A 153 4.62 16.37 4.16
N VAL A 154 3.60 17.23 4.10
CA VAL A 154 3.75 18.65 4.45
C VAL A 154 4.12 18.84 5.90
N SER A 155 3.53 18.08 6.83
CA SER A 155 3.87 18.18 8.26
C SER A 155 5.33 17.81 8.55
N ILE A 156 5.86 16.74 7.92
CA ILE A 156 7.20 16.24 8.20
C ILE A 156 8.26 16.95 7.36
N TRP A 157 8.01 17.10 6.06
CA TRP A 157 8.97 17.67 5.10
C TRP A 157 8.87 19.20 5.04
N GLY A 158 7.77 19.82 5.48
CA GLY A 158 7.66 21.28 5.55
C GLY A 158 7.82 22.01 4.21
N LYS A 159 7.53 21.36 3.07
CA LYS A 159 7.71 21.91 1.72
C LYS A 159 6.37 22.07 0.99
N LYS A 160 5.44 22.81 1.61
CA LYS A 160 4.06 22.97 1.14
C LYS A 160 3.96 23.45 -0.31
N ASP A 161 4.74 24.48 -0.65
CA ASP A 161 4.65 25.16 -1.95
C ASP A 161 5.14 24.32 -3.14
N MET A 162 5.89 23.25 -2.86
CA MET A 162 6.36 22.29 -3.86
C MET A 162 5.64 20.93 -3.78
N THR A 163 4.59 20.84 -2.97
CA THR A 163 3.81 19.60 -2.79
C THR A 163 2.47 19.70 -3.49
N PHE A 164 2.18 18.75 -4.38
CA PHE A 164 0.98 18.70 -5.22
C PHE A 164 0.25 17.38 -5.07
N ILE A 165 -1.07 17.43 -4.95
CA ILE A 165 -1.91 16.23 -4.91
C ILE A 165 -2.15 15.77 -6.35
N VAL A 166 -1.70 14.56 -6.65
CA VAL A 166 -1.90 13.89 -7.94
C VAL A 166 -2.55 12.54 -7.66
N TYR A 167 -3.86 12.46 -7.84
CA TYR A 167 -4.58 11.21 -7.62
C TYR A 167 -4.16 10.15 -8.66
N PRO A 168 -4.11 8.86 -8.28
CA PRO A 168 -3.83 7.79 -9.22
C PRO A 168 -4.82 7.84 -10.40
N PRO A 169 -4.33 7.86 -11.65
CA PRO A 169 -5.21 7.88 -12.81
C PRO A 169 -5.95 6.55 -12.96
N CYS A 170 -7.15 6.61 -13.51
CA CYS A 170 -7.95 5.44 -13.87
C CYS A 170 -8.47 5.65 -15.30
N ASP A 171 -8.17 4.71 -16.21
CA ASP A 171 -8.77 4.73 -17.54
C ASP A 171 -10.22 4.28 -17.45
N THR A 172 -11.14 5.22 -17.65
CA THR A 172 -12.58 4.96 -17.60
C THR A 172 -13.18 4.61 -18.96
N LYS A 173 -12.45 4.80 -20.08
CA LYS A 173 -13.00 4.63 -21.43
C LYS A 173 -13.51 3.22 -21.67
N ALA A 174 -12.68 2.22 -21.37
CA ALA A 174 -13.05 0.81 -21.50
C ALA A 174 -14.26 0.43 -20.62
N PHE A 175 -14.42 1.06 -19.45
CA PHE A 175 -15.56 0.78 -18.57
C PHE A 175 -16.87 1.38 -19.10
N LEU A 176 -16.82 2.50 -19.80
CA LEU A 176 -18.00 3.14 -20.40
C LEU A 176 -18.54 2.36 -21.60
N GLU A 177 -17.71 1.55 -22.26
CA GLU A 177 -18.12 0.68 -23.38
C GLU A 177 -18.90 -0.56 -22.92
N ILE A 178 -18.84 -0.91 -21.62
CA ILE A 178 -19.53 -2.07 -21.07
C ILE A 178 -21.04 -1.78 -21.02
N PRO A 179 -21.89 -2.51 -21.76
CA PRO A 179 -23.31 -2.23 -21.80
C PRO A 179 -23.94 -2.51 -20.42
N ILE A 180 -24.61 -1.50 -19.86
CA ILE A 180 -25.43 -1.66 -18.65
C ILE A 180 -26.67 -2.47 -19.06
N LYS A 181 -26.64 -3.78 -18.81
CA LYS A 181 -27.84 -4.61 -18.96
C LYS A 181 -28.82 -4.23 -17.84
N SER A 182 -29.90 -3.53 -18.18
CA SER A 182 -31.00 -3.32 -17.23
C SER A 182 -31.54 -4.69 -16.80
N LYS A 183 -31.77 -4.86 -15.49
CA LYS A 183 -32.30 -6.09 -14.88
C LYS A 183 -33.61 -6.52 -15.56
N ASN A 184 -33.50 -7.34 -16.61
CA ASN A 184 -34.63 -8.03 -17.20
C ASN A 184 -34.62 -9.47 -16.68
N SER A 185 -35.54 -9.73 -15.74
CA SER A 185 -36.29 -10.98 -15.67
C SER A 185 -35.68 -12.21 -14.96
N LYS A 186 -35.06 -12.09 -13.78
CA LYS A 186 -34.99 -13.21 -12.80
C LYS A 186 -35.17 -12.70 -11.37
N PRO A 187 -35.63 -13.52 -10.41
CA PRO A 187 -35.65 -13.13 -8.99
C PRO A 187 -34.20 -12.99 -8.55
N ASP A 188 -33.72 -11.75 -8.55
CA ASP A 188 -32.32 -11.41 -8.67
C ASP A 188 -31.54 -11.76 -7.39
N LEU A 189 -30.48 -12.53 -7.58
CA LEU A 189 -29.47 -12.78 -6.56
C LEU A 189 -28.84 -11.43 -6.16
N GLU A 190 -29.09 -10.98 -4.94
CA GLU A 190 -28.52 -9.73 -4.42
C GLU A 190 -27.05 -9.97 -4.03
N THR A 191 -26.15 -9.35 -4.80
CA THR A 191 -24.73 -9.66 -4.74
C THR A 191 -23.96 -8.49 -4.16
N ILE A 192 -23.24 -8.74 -3.08
CA ILE A 192 -22.27 -7.83 -2.47
C ILE A 192 -20.89 -8.25 -2.96
N VAL A 193 -20.17 -7.36 -3.63
CA VAL A 193 -18.83 -7.65 -4.15
C VAL A 193 -17.81 -6.82 -3.36
N SER A 194 -16.82 -7.50 -2.78
CA SER A 194 -15.66 -6.88 -2.14
C SER A 194 -14.42 -7.18 -2.98
N VAL A 195 -13.76 -6.13 -3.45
CA VAL A 195 -12.58 -6.24 -4.31
C VAL A 195 -11.34 -5.78 -3.54
N GLY A 196 -10.45 -6.72 -3.22
CA GLY A 196 -9.23 -6.45 -2.47
C GLY A 196 -8.33 -7.68 -2.34
N GLN A 197 -7.02 -7.47 -2.37
CA GLN A 197 -6.07 -8.57 -2.13
C GLN A 197 -6.28 -9.16 -0.73
N PHE A 198 -6.06 -10.46 -0.56
CA PHE A 198 -6.25 -11.15 0.73
C PHE A 198 -5.15 -10.80 1.73
N ARG A 199 -5.25 -9.63 2.35
CA ARG A 199 -4.24 -9.03 3.22
C ARG A 199 -4.80 -8.68 4.60
N PRO A 200 -3.97 -8.62 5.67
CA PRO A 200 -4.43 -8.32 7.02
C PRO A 200 -5.19 -6.99 7.11
N GLU A 201 -4.67 -5.93 6.49
CA GLU A 201 -5.23 -4.59 6.53
C GLU A 201 -6.60 -4.46 5.84
N LYS A 202 -7.02 -5.47 5.06
CA LYS A 202 -8.33 -5.49 4.40
C LYS A 202 -9.43 -6.09 5.26
N ASP A 203 -9.08 -6.67 6.40
CA ASP A 203 -9.98 -7.23 7.41
C ASP A 203 -11.21 -7.98 6.83
N HIS A 204 -10.93 -8.97 5.98
CA HIS A 204 -11.97 -9.83 5.41
C HIS A 204 -12.74 -10.60 6.48
N GLN A 205 -12.14 -10.82 7.65
CA GLN A 205 -12.81 -11.44 8.79
C GLN A 205 -13.97 -10.58 9.28
N LEU A 206 -13.78 -9.26 9.43
CA LEU A 206 -14.85 -8.34 9.77
C LEU A 206 -15.95 -8.34 8.70
N GLN A 207 -15.59 -8.38 7.42
CA GLN A 207 -16.57 -8.45 6.33
C GLN A 207 -17.46 -9.71 6.42
N LEU A 208 -16.87 -10.88 6.72
CA LEU A 208 -17.62 -12.11 6.94
C LEU A 208 -18.56 -12.03 8.16
N LYS A 209 -18.07 -11.47 9.28
CA LYS A 209 -18.87 -11.28 10.49
C LYS A 209 -20.03 -10.30 10.27
N ALA A 210 -19.77 -9.18 9.58
CA ALA A 210 -20.80 -8.21 9.24
C ALA A 210 -21.85 -8.81 8.29
N PHE A 211 -21.43 -9.64 7.33
CA PHE A 211 -22.35 -10.32 6.44
C PHE A 211 -23.17 -11.41 7.15
N TYR A 212 -22.57 -12.14 8.08
CA TYR A 212 -23.30 -13.05 8.97
C TYR A 212 -24.38 -12.31 9.77
N GLU A 213 -24.02 -11.17 10.37
CA GLU A 213 -24.95 -10.35 11.14
C GLU A 213 -26.08 -9.79 10.27
N PHE A 214 -25.77 -9.36 9.05
CA PHE A 214 -26.78 -8.98 8.08
C PHE A 214 -27.75 -10.13 7.76
N LEU A 215 -27.24 -11.35 7.52
CA LEU A 215 -28.06 -12.53 7.24
C LEU A 215 -28.88 -13.00 8.44
N SER A 216 -28.44 -12.76 9.68
CA SER A 216 -29.18 -13.14 10.88
C SER A 216 -30.51 -12.37 11.00
N HIS A 217 -30.56 -11.14 10.47
CA HIS A 217 -31.73 -10.27 10.45
C HIS A 217 -32.69 -10.51 9.26
N LYS A 218 -32.37 -11.44 8.35
CA LYS A 218 -33.21 -11.76 7.19
C LYS A 218 -34.09 -12.99 7.43
N PRO A 219 -35.34 -13.02 6.90
CA PRO A 219 -36.17 -14.22 6.90
C PRO A 219 -35.45 -15.40 6.27
N VAL A 220 -35.62 -16.60 6.84
CA VAL A 220 -34.91 -17.83 6.39
C VAL A 220 -35.07 -18.08 4.89
N ARG A 221 -36.26 -17.82 4.33
CA ARG A 221 -36.57 -17.99 2.90
C ARG A 221 -35.82 -17.01 1.99
N GLU A 222 -35.41 -15.86 2.52
CA GLU A 222 -34.73 -14.80 1.76
C GLU A 222 -33.20 -14.90 1.83
N LYS A 223 -32.62 -15.58 2.83
CA LYS A 223 -31.15 -15.69 2.98
C LYS A 223 -30.47 -16.21 1.71
N CYS A 224 -31.11 -17.13 1.00
CA CYS A 224 -30.60 -17.72 -0.25
C CYS A 224 -30.44 -16.73 -1.40
N GLN A 225 -31.09 -15.56 -1.33
CA GLN A 225 -31.01 -14.52 -2.35
C GLN A 225 -29.71 -13.73 -2.25
N TYR A 226 -29.07 -13.67 -1.08
CA TYR A 226 -27.90 -12.83 -0.85
C TYR A 226 -26.60 -13.63 -1.00
N LYS A 227 -25.63 -13.05 -1.73
CA LYS A 227 -24.26 -13.56 -1.85
C LYS A 227 -23.23 -12.48 -1.54
N LEU A 228 -22.17 -12.87 -0.86
CA LEU A 228 -20.94 -12.09 -0.72
C LEU A 228 -19.85 -12.70 -1.59
N ILE A 229 -19.32 -11.92 -2.53
CA ILE A 229 -18.21 -12.32 -3.39
C ILE A 229 -16.96 -11.55 -2.94
N LEU A 230 -15.96 -12.28 -2.44
CA LEU A 230 -14.65 -11.76 -2.08
C LEU A 230 -13.70 -12.01 -3.26
N VAL A 231 -13.37 -10.95 -3.99
CA VAL A 231 -12.50 -10.96 -5.16
C VAL A 231 -11.12 -10.45 -4.77
N GLY A 232 -10.08 -11.25 -4.98
CA GLY A 232 -8.74 -10.85 -4.55
C GLY A 232 -7.61 -11.73 -5.06
N SER A 233 -6.41 -11.15 -5.12
CA SER A 233 -5.20 -11.89 -5.45
C SER A 233 -4.57 -12.56 -4.22
N VAL A 234 -3.95 -13.71 -4.44
CA VAL A 234 -3.15 -14.48 -3.46
C VAL A 234 -1.72 -14.54 -3.99
N ARG A 235 -0.74 -14.05 -3.20
CA ARG A 235 0.64 -13.87 -3.70
C ARG A 235 1.67 -14.83 -3.12
N ASN A 236 1.45 -15.30 -1.90
CA ASN A 236 2.40 -16.12 -1.14
C ASN A 236 1.63 -17.08 -0.22
N ASP A 237 2.35 -17.99 0.43
CA ASP A 237 1.76 -18.99 1.32
C ASP A 237 0.99 -18.37 2.49
N GLU A 238 1.40 -17.19 2.97
CA GLU A 238 0.67 -16.44 4.00
C GLU A 238 -0.73 -16.02 3.53
N ASP A 239 -0.85 -15.53 2.29
CA ASP A 239 -2.14 -15.17 1.70
C ASP A 239 -3.00 -16.43 1.48
N VAL A 240 -2.39 -17.57 1.09
CA VAL A 240 -3.08 -18.86 0.94
C VAL A 240 -3.68 -19.29 2.27
N ASN A 241 -2.86 -19.32 3.32
CA ASN A 241 -3.29 -19.69 4.67
C ASN A 241 -4.41 -18.78 5.17
N ARG A 242 -4.32 -17.47 4.89
CA ARG A 242 -5.37 -16.51 5.24
C ARG A 242 -6.70 -16.83 4.55
N VAL A 243 -6.68 -17.17 3.26
CA VAL A 243 -7.90 -17.56 2.54
C VAL A 243 -8.51 -18.83 3.14
N GLU A 244 -7.69 -19.83 3.48
CA GLU A 244 -8.18 -21.05 4.11
C GLU A 244 -8.80 -20.78 5.48
N SER A 245 -8.17 -19.94 6.32
CA SER A 245 -8.77 -19.50 7.59
C SER A 245 -10.10 -18.76 7.39
N LEU A 246 -10.23 -17.93 6.34
CA LEU A 246 -11.49 -17.23 6.03
C LEU A 246 -12.58 -18.19 5.55
N LYS A 247 -12.25 -19.21 4.76
CA LYS A 247 -13.19 -20.27 4.35
C LYS A 247 -13.67 -21.07 5.54
N GLN A 248 -12.77 -21.40 6.47
CA GLN A 248 -13.12 -22.07 7.72
C GLN A 248 -14.07 -21.19 8.55
N LEU A 249 -13.75 -19.91 8.74
CA LEU A 249 -14.61 -18.98 9.46
C LEU A 249 -16.01 -18.88 8.83
N ALA A 250 -16.10 -18.82 7.50
CA ALA A 250 -17.40 -18.81 6.82
C ALA A 250 -18.21 -20.10 7.06
N ALA A 251 -17.53 -21.24 7.25
CA ALA A 251 -18.16 -22.50 7.63
C ALA A 251 -18.63 -22.49 9.09
N GLU A 252 -17.80 -22.01 10.01
CA GLU A 252 -18.13 -21.86 11.44
C GLU A 252 -19.32 -20.93 11.66
N LEU A 253 -19.40 -19.83 10.91
CA LEU A 253 -20.53 -18.91 10.92
C LEU A 253 -21.78 -19.44 10.19
N GLY A 254 -21.71 -20.62 9.57
CA GLY A 254 -22.83 -21.22 8.83
C GLY A 254 -23.20 -20.50 7.53
N ILE A 255 -22.37 -19.56 7.05
CA ILE A 255 -22.64 -18.74 5.85
C ILE A 255 -21.85 -19.19 4.62
N LYS A 256 -21.12 -20.31 4.69
CA LYS A 256 -20.32 -20.85 3.57
C LYS A 256 -21.06 -20.90 2.24
N ARG A 257 -22.35 -21.24 2.24
CA ARG A 257 -23.18 -21.29 1.03
C ARG A 257 -23.49 -19.92 0.44
N HIS A 258 -23.30 -18.84 1.21
CA HIS A 258 -23.57 -17.47 0.82
C HIS A 258 -22.30 -16.69 0.46
N VAL A 259 -21.11 -17.29 0.60
CA VAL A 259 -19.83 -16.61 0.34
C VAL A 259 -19.11 -17.30 -0.82
N ILE A 260 -18.61 -16.50 -1.76
CA ILE A 260 -17.81 -16.95 -2.91
C ILE A 260 -16.43 -16.29 -2.81
N PHE A 261 -15.39 -17.10 -2.87
CA PHE A 261 -14.01 -16.64 -2.93
C PHE A 261 -13.52 -16.70 -4.37
N ALA A 262 -13.40 -15.54 -5.02
CA ALA A 262 -12.96 -15.42 -6.40
C ALA A 262 -11.47 -15.03 -6.41
N LEU A 263 -10.61 -16.05 -6.44
CA LEU A 263 -9.16 -15.89 -6.29
C LEU A 263 -8.50 -15.65 -7.64
N ASN A 264 -7.61 -14.65 -7.71
CA ASN A 264 -6.76 -14.38 -8.89
C ASN A 264 -7.56 -14.22 -10.21
N VAL A 265 -8.78 -13.67 -10.12
CA VAL A 265 -9.60 -13.36 -11.30
C VAL A 265 -8.95 -12.21 -12.07
N SER A 266 -8.80 -12.40 -13.39
CA SER A 266 -8.27 -11.43 -14.36
C SER A 266 -9.35 -10.96 -15.30
#